data_AF-A0A9P3LN36-F1
#
_entry.id   AF-A0A9P3LN36-F1
#
_cell.length_a   1.000
_cell.length_b   1.000
_cell.length_c   1.000
_cell.angle_alpha   90.00
_cell.angle_beta   90.00
_cell.angle_gamma   90.00
#
_symmetry.space_group_name_H-M   'P 1'
#
loop_
_entity.id
_entity.type
_entity.pdbx_description
1 polymer ?
#
loop_
_entity_poly.entity_id
_entity_poly.type
_entity_poly.pdbx_seq_one_letter_code
_entity_poly.pdbx_strand_id
1 'polypeptide(L)'
;MSTPLAELEEALGLANGLLATKYLAAASLACVAYDSMLLLEKEFHFIWRRSSLDTTGLIYLLIRYCNLAGLLYAAYGATYYNPIVDACLLSQKPIAMIGVWAAMSTFDISILVLGISNALHQPYKQNIEVMMRFRRDGAIFFIAVFVLRLINLVCSIVLQTEYLLVNLFFVWGMVSITTCRLILRVEEIRHNANRHARYRTYELGEWRSHNTASLQQELQS
;
A
#
# COMPACT_ATOMS: atom_id res chain seq x y z
N MET A 1 46.39 24.15 5.54
CA MET A 1 45.67 25.43 5.35
C MET A 1 44.55 25.13 4.37
N SER A 2 43.40 24.65 4.87
CA SER A 2 42.21 24.43 4.05
C SER A 2 41.79 25.77 3.45
N THR A 3 41.61 25.81 2.13
CA THR A 3 41.19 27.01 1.42
C THR A 3 39.73 27.30 1.75
N PRO A 4 39.38 28.52 2.20
CA PRO A 4 38.00 28.90 2.58
C PRO A 4 36.97 28.72 1.46
N LEU A 5 37.42 28.56 0.21
CA LEU A 5 36.56 28.26 -0.93
C LEU A 5 35.94 26.84 -0.87
N ALA A 6 36.67 25.86 -0.35
CA ALA A 6 36.20 24.48 -0.26
C ALA A 6 35.10 24.32 0.79
N GLU A 7 35.24 25.03 1.92
CA GLU A 7 34.23 25.06 2.99
C GLU A 7 32.93 25.74 2.52
N LEU A 8 33.04 26.76 1.65
CA LEU A 8 31.87 27.45 1.09
C LEU A 8 31.11 26.57 0.09
N GLU A 9 31.82 25.82 -0.76
CA GLU A 9 31.22 24.92 -1.75
C GLU A 9 30.49 23.74 -1.07
N GLU A 10 31.07 23.20 0.01
CA GLU A 10 30.44 22.17 0.84
C GLU A 10 29.17 22.70 1.53
N ALA A 11 29.24 23.91 2.12
CA ALA A 11 28.09 24.53 2.77
C ALA A 11 26.94 24.83 1.80
N LEU A 12 27.26 25.27 0.57
CA LEU A 12 26.26 25.53 -0.47
C LEU A 12 25.60 24.22 -0.96
N GLY A 13 26.38 23.15 -1.11
CA GLY A 13 25.87 21.82 -1.43
C GLY A 13 24.86 21.33 -0.39
N LEU A 14 25.21 21.44 0.89
CA LEU A 14 24.36 21.06 2.02
C LEU A 14 23.05 21.86 2.05
N ALA A 15 23.11 23.18 1.83
CA ALA A 15 21.94 24.05 1.84
C ALA A 15 20.95 23.69 0.71
N ASN A 16 21.45 23.42 -0.50
CA ASN A 16 20.62 23.02 -1.63
C ASN A 16 19.97 21.64 -1.40
N GLY A 17 20.71 20.69 -0.83
CA GLY A 17 20.19 19.38 -0.49
C GLY A 17 19.11 19.42 0.60
N LEU A 18 19.28 20.31 1.59
CA LEU A 18 18.27 20.58 2.61
C LEU A 18 16.98 21.19 2.05
N LEU A 19 17.14 22.12 1.11
CA LEU A 19 16.01 22.77 0.46
C LEU A 19 15.24 21.77 -0.41
N ALA A 20 15.96 20.95 -1.18
CA ALA A 20 15.38 19.89 -2.01
C ALA A 20 14.60 18.87 -1.17
N THR A 21 15.16 18.42 -0.04
CA THR A 21 14.48 17.50 0.89
C THR A 21 13.18 18.08 1.44
N LYS A 22 13.17 19.36 1.84
CA LYS A 22 11.96 20.03 2.33
C LYS A 22 10.84 20.04 1.29
N TYR A 23 11.14 20.45 0.06
CA TYR A 23 10.14 20.50 -1.02
C TYR A 23 9.67 19.11 -1.43
N LEU A 24 10.57 18.13 -1.51
CA LEU A 24 10.22 16.76 -1.87
C LEU A 24 9.38 16.08 -0.78
N ALA A 25 9.69 16.30 0.51
CA ALA A 25 8.88 15.82 1.62
C ALA A 25 7.47 16.43 1.56
N ALA A 26 7.36 17.75 1.37
CA ALA A 26 6.07 18.41 1.22
C ALA A 26 5.27 17.89 0.01
N ALA A 27 5.92 17.71 -1.14
CA ALA A 27 5.29 17.15 -2.34
C ALA A 27 4.80 15.72 -2.12
N SER A 28 5.60 14.88 -1.46
CA SER A 28 5.22 13.50 -1.14
C SER A 28 4.01 13.44 -0.18
N LEU A 29 4.00 14.30 0.85
CA LEU A 29 2.87 14.41 1.78
C LEU A 29 1.61 14.90 1.06
N ALA A 30 1.74 15.88 0.16
CA ALA A 30 0.63 16.36 -0.66
C ALA A 30 0.08 15.27 -1.59
N CYS A 31 0.94 14.46 -2.21
CA CYS A 31 0.52 13.33 -3.04
C CYS A 31 -0.24 12.27 -2.22
N VAL A 32 0.28 11.91 -1.03
CA VAL A 32 -0.37 10.96 -0.13
C VAL A 32 -1.71 11.49 0.38
N ALA A 33 -1.78 12.77 0.75
CA ALA A 33 -3.01 13.42 1.18
C ALA A 33 -4.05 13.44 0.05
N TYR A 34 -3.63 13.83 -1.16
CA TYR A 34 -4.49 13.85 -2.34
C TYR A 34 -5.04 12.46 -2.68
N ASP A 35 -4.18 11.44 -2.70
CA ASP A 35 -4.60 10.05 -2.90
C ASP A 35 -5.56 9.59 -1.80
N SER A 36 -5.29 9.99 -0.56
CA SER A 36 -6.15 9.66 0.58
C SER A 36 -7.55 10.24 0.46
N MET A 37 -7.67 11.46 -0.07
CA MET A 37 -8.95 12.10 -0.37
C MET A 37 -9.69 11.39 -1.51
N LEU A 38 -8.97 10.98 -2.58
CA LEU A 38 -9.57 10.23 -3.69
C LEU A 38 -10.11 8.86 -3.27
N LEU A 39 -9.46 8.21 -2.30
CA LEU A 39 -9.90 6.89 -1.81
C LEU A 39 -11.04 7.00 -0.79
N LEU A 40 -11.26 8.18 -0.20
CA LEU A 40 -12.20 8.38 0.90
C LEU A 40 -13.64 8.03 0.53
N GLU A 41 -14.07 8.33 -0.70
CA GLU A 41 -15.42 7.96 -1.16
C GLU A 41 -15.61 6.44 -1.21
N LYS A 42 -14.62 5.72 -1.76
CA LYS A 42 -14.66 4.25 -1.83
C LYS A 42 -14.59 3.63 -0.44
N GLU A 43 -13.75 4.16 0.44
CA GLU A 43 -13.67 3.72 1.82
C GLU A 43 -14.99 3.90 2.55
N PHE A 44 -15.62 5.05 2.37
CA PHE A 44 -16.90 5.32 2.99
C PHE A 44 -17.95 4.28 2.55
N HIS A 45 -17.98 3.97 1.25
CA HIS A 45 -18.94 3.01 0.71
C HIS A 45 -18.68 1.55 1.13
N PHE A 46 -17.42 1.09 1.04
CA PHE A 46 -17.07 -0.32 1.23
C PHE A 46 -16.76 -0.68 2.69
N ILE A 47 -16.20 0.25 3.47
CA ILE A 47 -15.72 0.00 4.82
C ILE A 47 -16.66 0.60 5.85
N TRP A 48 -16.91 1.91 5.78
CA TRP A 48 -17.64 2.63 6.84
C TRP A 48 -19.14 2.42 6.83
N ARG A 49 -19.76 2.27 5.64
CA ARG A 49 -21.19 1.99 5.53
C ARG A 49 -21.57 0.57 5.96
N ARG A 50 -20.59 -0.29 6.24
CA ARG A 50 -20.81 -1.66 6.68
C ARG A 50 -21.04 -1.69 8.20
N SER A 51 -22.15 -2.28 8.62
CA SER A 51 -22.58 -2.34 10.03
C SER A 51 -21.63 -3.17 10.94
N SER A 52 -20.86 -4.09 10.38
CA SER A 52 -19.89 -4.91 11.11
C SER A 52 -18.46 -4.60 10.64
N LEU A 53 -17.58 -4.22 11.57
CA LEU A 53 -16.15 -4.10 11.31
C LEU A 53 -15.55 -5.49 11.08
N ASP A 54 -15.47 -5.88 9.82
CA ASP A 54 -14.84 -7.12 9.36
C ASP A 54 -13.32 -7.05 9.54
N THR A 55 -12.64 -8.20 9.64
CA THR A 55 -11.18 -8.28 9.87
C THR A 55 -10.40 -7.49 8.81
N THR A 56 -10.85 -7.51 7.54
CA THR A 56 -10.22 -6.72 6.47
C THR A 56 -10.34 -5.21 6.72
N GLY A 57 -11.46 -4.75 7.27
CA GLY A 57 -11.67 -3.34 7.60
C GLY A 57 -10.72 -2.89 8.72
N LEU A 58 -10.54 -3.71 9.76
CA LEU A 58 -9.58 -3.42 10.83
C LEU A 58 -8.13 -3.40 10.31
N ILE A 59 -7.74 -4.40 9.50
CA ILE A 59 -6.42 -4.46 8.87
C ILE A 59 -6.19 -3.22 8.00
N TYR A 60 -7.18 -2.80 7.23
CA TYR A 60 -7.11 -1.59 6.42
C TYR A 60 -6.88 -0.34 7.26
N LEU A 61 -7.69 -0.14 8.31
CA LEU A 61 -7.58 1.03 9.19
C LEU A 61 -6.22 1.05 9.90
N LEU A 62 -5.75 -0.08 10.41
CA LEU A 62 -4.42 -0.20 11.02
C LEU A 62 -3.33 0.14 10.00
N ILE A 63 -3.35 -0.45 8.81
CA ILE A 63 -2.36 -0.14 7.77
C ILE A 63 -2.39 1.34 7.40
N ARG A 64 -3.56 1.95 7.22
CA ARG A 64 -3.64 3.35 6.77
C ARG A 64 -3.23 4.33 7.88
N TYR A 65 -3.85 4.23 9.05
CA TYR A 65 -3.64 5.22 10.12
C TYR A 65 -2.35 4.97 10.91
N CYS A 66 -1.95 3.72 11.17
CA CYS A 66 -0.69 3.47 11.86
C CYS A 66 0.52 3.82 10.98
N ASN A 67 0.44 3.65 9.65
CA ASN A 67 1.52 4.10 8.77
C ASN A 67 1.63 5.64 8.74
N LEU A 68 0.51 6.35 8.60
CA LEU A 68 0.52 7.82 8.64
C LEU A 68 1.01 8.35 10.00
N ALA A 69 0.52 7.78 11.10
CA ALA A 69 0.94 8.15 12.44
C ALA A 69 2.41 7.82 12.70
N GLY A 70 2.88 6.65 12.27
CA GLY A 70 4.27 6.25 12.35
C GLY A 70 5.18 7.20 11.56
N LEU A 71 4.73 7.67 10.40
CA LEU A 71 5.48 8.61 9.57
C LEU A 71 5.62 9.97 10.24
N LEU A 72 4.53 10.48 10.78
CA LEU A 72 4.53 11.72 11.54
C LEU A 72 5.40 11.60 12.80
N TYR A 73 5.32 10.47 13.50
CA TYR A 73 6.13 10.21 14.69
C TYR A 73 7.63 10.11 14.36
N ALA A 74 7.99 9.36 13.32
CA ALA A 74 9.37 9.24 12.87
C ALA A 74 9.93 10.58 12.37
N ALA A 75 9.14 11.35 11.63
CA ALA A 75 9.50 12.69 11.20
C ALA A 75 9.78 13.60 12.40
N TYR A 76 8.87 13.62 13.38
CA TYR A 76 9.01 14.43 14.57
C TYR A 76 10.22 14.02 15.42
N GLY A 77 10.43 12.72 15.64
CA GLY A 77 11.52 12.21 16.48
C GLY A 77 12.90 12.25 15.83
N ALA A 78 12.99 12.21 14.50
CA ALA A 78 14.26 12.23 13.78
C ALA A 78 14.78 13.66 13.52
N THR A 79 13.93 14.68 13.63
CA THR A 79 14.31 16.08 13.38
C THR A 79 14.62 16.85 14.64
N TYR A 80 15.65 17.69 14.60
CA TYR A 80 15.93 18.70 15.62
C TYR A 80 15.97 20.09 14.99
N TYR A 81 15.47 21.11 15.70
CA TYR A 81 15.53 22.49 15.23
C TYR A 81 16.94 23.04 15.42
N ASN A 82 17.55 23.55 14.35
CA ASN A 82 18.83 24.24 14.42
C ASN A 82 18.61 25.75 14.21
N PRO A 83 18.88 26.59 15.24
CA PRO A 83 18.65 28.03 15.17
C PRO A 83 19.64 28.78 14.27
N ILE A 84 20.73 28.16 13.83
CA ILE A 84 21.72 28.80 12.94
C ILE A 84 21.21 28.82 11.50
N VAL A 85 20.48 27.79 11.11
CA VAL A 85 19.96 27.60 9.75
C VAL A 85 18.44 27.79 9.65
N ASP A 86 17.79 28.14 10.78
CA ASP A 86 16.33 28.25 10.93
C ASP A 86 15.56 27.09 10.28
N ALA A 87 16.08 25.87 10.47
CA ALA A 87 15.58 24.66 9.84
C ALA A 87 15.63 23.45 10.77
N CYS A 88 14.73 22.50 10.52
CA CYS A 88 14.74 21.19 11.15
C CYS A 88 15.72 20.27 10.41
N LEU A 89 16.78 19.85 11.08
CA LEU A 89 17.81 18.95 10.56
C LEU A 89 17.61 17.53 11.08
N LEU A 90 18.05 16.54 10.30
CA LEU A 90 18.01 15.13 10.70
C LEU A 90 19.17 14.82 11.63
N SER A 91 18.89 14.29 12.84
CA SER A 91 19.88 14.16 13.91
C SER A 91 21.02 13.18 13.56
N GLN A 92 20.72 11.97 13.07
CA GLN A 92 21.70 10.97 12.64
C GLN A 92 21.08 9.97 11.64
N LYS A 93 21.91 9.33 10.80
CA LYS A 93 21.50 8.20 9.93
C LYS A 93 21.22 6.98 10.82
N PRO A 94 19.95 6.57 11.03
CA PRO A 94 19.67 5.45 11.91
C PRO A 94 20.00 4.15 11.18
N ILE A 95 21.00 3.39 11.66
CA ILE A 95 21.36 2.07 11.12
C ILE A 95 20.16 1.11 11.13
N ALA A 96 19.28 1.27 12.12
CA ALA A 96 18.02 0.54 12.23
C ALA A 96 17.15 0.63 10.95
N MET A 97 17.22 1.75 10.22
CA MET A 97 16.44 1.96 9.00
C MET A 97 16.85 0.99 7.88
N ILE A 98 18.14 0.71 7.74
CA ILE A 98 18.66 -0.27 6.77
C ILE A 98 18.12 -1.67 7.12
N GLY A 99 18.12 -2.02 8.41
CA GLY A 99 17.58 -3.28 8.91
C GLY A 99 16.09 -3.46 8.60
N VAL A 100 15.29 -2.40 8.78
CA VAL A 100 13.85 -2.43 8.46
C VAL A 100 13.61 -2.70 6.97
N TRP A 101 14.32 -2.00 6.07
CA TRP A 101 14.18 -2.22 4.63
C TRP A 101 14.64 -3.60 4.18
N ALA A 102 15.74 -4.11 4.76
CA ALA A 102 16.22 -5.46 4.49
C ALA A 102 15.20 -6.52 4.94
N ALA A 103 14.63 -6.38 6.14
CA ALA A 103 13.59 -7.27 6.64
C ALA A 103 12.33 -7.25 5.76
N MET A 104 11.85 -6.05 5.38
CA MET A 104 10.72 -5.90 4.46
C MET A 104 10.98 -6.55 3.10
N SER A 105 12.16 -6.33 2.52
CA SER A 105 12.54 -6.93 1.24
C SER A 105 12.63 -8.46 1.34
N THR A 106 13.12 -8.97 2.46
CA THR A 106 13.21 -10.42 2.72
C THR A 106 11.82 -11.05 2.81
N PHE A 107 10.89 -10.37 3.48
CA PHE A 107 9.49 -10.79 3.52
C PHE A 107 8.87 -10.83 2.11
N ASP A 108 9.09 -9.80 1.29
CA ASP A 108 8.54 -9.78 -0.07
C ASP A 108 9.13 -10.90 -0.94
N ILE A 109 10.44 -11.17 -0.83
CA ILE A 109 11.08 -12.30 -1.50
C ILE A 109 10.42 -13.61 -1.07
N SER A 110 10.17 -13.78 0.23
CA SER A 110 9.53 -14.97 0.78
C SER A 110 8.12 -15.16 0.21
N ILE A 111 7.33 -14.09 0.14
CA ILE A 111 5.98 -14.10 -0.45
C ILE A 111 6.03 -14.40 -1.95
N LEU A 112 6.97 -13.82 -2.69
CA LEU A 112 7.16 -14.10 -4.13
C LEU A 112 7.52 -15.58 -4.35
N VAL A 113 8.43 -16.14 -3.56
CA VAL A 113 8.83 -17.55 -3.62
C VAL A 113 7.65 -18.46 -3.30
N LEU A 114 6.88 -18.17 -2.25
CA LEU A 114 5.67 -18.92 -1.91
C LEU A 114 4.61 -18.81 -3.01
N GLY A 115 4.43 -17.62 -3.60
CA GLY A 115 3.52 -17.39 -4.71
C GLY A 115 3.87 -18.20 -5.95
N ILE A 116 5.16 -18.22 -6.32
CA ILE A 116 5.68 -19.02 -7.45
C ILE A 116 5.52 -20.51 -7.14
N SER A 117 5.89 -20.95 -5.94
CA SER A 117 5.78 -22.35 -5.51
C SER A 117 4.34 -22.84 -5.56
N ASN A 118 3.40 -22.04 -5.04
CA ASN A 118 1.97 -22.33 -5.12
C ASN A 118 1.47 -22.32 -6.57
N ALA A 119 1.98 -21.43 -7.41
CA ALA A 119 1.62 -21.38 -8.82
C ALA A 119 2.10 -22.58 -9.63
N LEU A 120 3.27 -23.14 -9.29
CA LEU A 120 3.83 -24.35 -9.88
C LEU A 120 3.12 -25.62 -9.36
N HIS A 121 2.70 -25.64 -8.10
CA HIS A 121 2.08 -26.81 -7.48
C HIS A 121 0.62 -27.00 -7.86
N GLN A 122 -0.11 -25.95 -8.24
CA GLN A 122 -1.56 -26.04 -8.44
C GLN A 122 -1.92 -26.63 -9.82
N PRO A 123 -2.51 -27.85 -9.91
CA PRO A 123 -2.92 -28.44 -11.17
C PRO A 123 -4.18 -27.74 -11.71
N TYR A 124 -4.16 -27.45 -13.00
CA TYR A 124 -5.15 -26.70 -13.78
C TYR A 124 -6.59 -27.28 -13.62
N LYS A 125 -7.47 -26.63 -12.84
CA LYS A 125 -8.91 -27.01 -12.73
C LYS A 125 -9.80 -25.97 -13.43
N GLN A 126 -10.75 -26.41 -14.25
CA GLN A 126 -11.53 -25.66 -15.27
C GLN A 126 -12.24 -24.34 -14.90
N ASN A 127 -12.26 -23.86 -13.64
CA ASN A 127 -12.83 -22.55 -13.26
C ASN A 127 -11.78 -21.42 -13.17
N ILE A 128 -10.80 -21.46 -14.07
CA ILE A 128 -9.47 -20.85 -13.93
C ILE A 128 -9.33 -19.46 -14.52
N GLU A 129 -10.22 -19.01 -15.40
CA GLU A 129 -9.97 -17.75 -16.12
C GLU A 129 -9.99 -16.53 -15.18
N VAL A 130 -10.95 -16.47 -14.26
CA VAL A 130 -11.06 -15.36 -13.28
C VAL A 130 -9.93 -15.42 -12.25
N MET A 131 -9.65 -16.60 -11.70
CA MET A 131 -8.60 -16.78 -10.70
C MET A 131 -7.20 -16.54 -11.29
N MET A 132 -6.97 -16.90 -12.56
CA MET A 132 -5.70 -16.69 -13.23
C MET A 132 -5.47 -15.21 -13.54
N ARG A 133 -6.49 -14.46 -13.96
CA ARG A 133 -6.40 -13.00 -14.12
C ARG A 133 -6.09 -12.33 -12.78
N PHE A 134 -6.76 -12.75 -11.71
CA PHE A 134 -6.51 -12.24 -10.37
C PHE A 134 -5.10 -12.58 -9.86
N ARG A 135 -4.63 -13.81 -10.07
CA ARG A 135 -3.27 -14.24 -9.70
C ARG A 135 -2.20 -13.48 -10.48
N ARG A 136 -2.43 -13.21 -11.76
CA ARG A 136 -1.52 -12.42 -12.61
C ARG A 136 -1.45 -10.97 -12.14
N ASP A 137 -2.61 -10.35 -11.88
CA ASP A 137 -2.67 -8.95 -11.45
C ASP A 137 -2.08 -8.78 -10.04
N GLY A 138 -2.33 -9.75 -9.14
CA GLY A 138 -1.68 -9.82 -7.83
C GLY A 138 -0.16 -10.03 -7.93
N ALA A 139 0.32 -10.91 -8.80
CA ALA A 139 1.75 -11.14 -9.00
C ALA A 139 2.47 -9.88 -9.53
N ILE A 140 1.88 -9.18 -10.51
CA ILE A 140 2.42 -7.91 -11.03
C ILE A 140 2.53 -6.89 -9.91
N PHE A 141 1.53 -6.81 -9.03
CA PHE A 141 1.57 -5.93 -7.86
C PHE A 141 2.73 -6.26 -6.92
N PHE A 142 2.89 -7.53 -6.53
CA PHE A 142 3.98 -7.94 -5.62
C PHE A 142 5.35 -7.71 -6.25
N ILE A 143 5.52 -7.96 -7.55
CA ILE A 143 6.75 -7.67 -8.29
C ILE A 143 7.04 -6.17 -8.31
N ALA A 144 6.04 -5.33 -8.59
CA ALA A 144 6.22 -3.87 -8.61
C ALA A 144 6.62 -3.33 -7.23
N VAL A 145 5.98 -3.80 -6.16
CA VAL A 145 6.33 -3.41 -4.78
C VAL A 145 7.73 -3.90 -4.41
N PHE A 146 8.11 -5.11 -4.81
CA PHE A 146 9.45 -5.65 -4.59
C PHE A 146 10.51 -4.83 -5.32
N VAL A 147 10.32 -4.54 -6.62
CA VAL A 147 11.27 -3.73 -7.41
C VAL A 147 11.40 -2.33 -6.81
N LEU A 148 10.29 -1.70 -6.44
CA LEU A 148 10.31 -0.42 -5.76
C LEU A 148 11.18 -0.53 -4.49
N ARG A 149 10.87 -1.46 -3.58
CA ARG A 149 11.63 -1.65 -2.33
C ARG A 149 13.11 -1.99 -2.53
N LEU A 150 13.44 -2.75 -3.58
CA LEU A 150 14.82 -3.05 -3.94
C LEU A 150 15.58 -1.79 -4.36
N ILE A 151 14.99 -0.96 -5.22
CA ILE A 151 15.56 0.35 -5.60
C ILE A 151 15.83 1.16 -4.34
N ASN A 152 14.89 1.15 -3.38
CA ASN A 152 15.02 1.96 -2.17
C ASN A 152 16.05 1.44 -1.18
N LEU A 153 16.23 0.11 -1.10
CA LEU A 153 17.30 -0.51 -0.33
C LEU A 153 18.67 -0.12 -0.92
N VAL A 154 18.84 -0.22 -2.24
CA VAL A 154 20.06 0.19 -2.94
C VAL A 154 20.33 1.67 -2.72
N CYS A 155 19.32 2.52 -2.92
CA CYS A 155 19.37 3.94 -2.62
C CYS A 155 19.78 4.20 -1.16
N SER A 156 19.28 3.43 -0.19
CA SER A 156 19.61 3.64 1.23
C SER A 156 21.07 3.30 1.58
N ILE A 157 21.69 2.43 0.79
CA ILE A 157 23.10 2.06 0.91
C ILE A 157 23.99 3.12 0.23
N VAL A 158 23.62 3.55 -0.98
CA VAL A 158 24.46 4.40 -1.84
C VAL A 158 24.31 5.90 -1.55
N LEU A 159 23.09 6.37 -1.26
CA LEU A 159 22.82 7.80 -1.11
C LEU A 159 23.24 8.34 0.27
N GLN A 160 23.62 9.62 0.24
CA GLN A 160 23.88 10.44 1.43
C GLN A 160 22.62 10.65 2.26
N THR A 161 22.81 11.03 3.52
CA THR A 161 21.76 11.08 4.57
C THR A 161 20.57 11.95 4.20
N GLU A 162 20.78 13.01 3.43
CA GLU A 162 19.74 13.96 3.03
C GLU A 162 18.67 13.28 2.16
N TYR A 163 19.09 12.49 1.16
CA TYR A 163 18.17 11.82 0.26
C TYR A 163 17.43 10.64 0.89
N LEU A 164 17.90 10.12 2.04
CA LEU A 164 17.22 9.03 2.75
C LEU A 164 15.81 9.40 3.20
N LEU A 165 15.62 10.66 3.59
CA LEU A 165 14.35 11.14 4.08
C LEU A 165 13.34 11.21 2.93
N VAL A 166 13.72 11.81 1.80
CA VAL A 166 12.88 11.81 0.58
C VAL A 166 12.51 10.40 0.17
N ASN A 167 13.51 9.51 0.16
CA ASN A 167 13.29 8.11 -0.19
C ASN A 167 12.31 7.43 0.79
N LEU A 168 12.46 7.65 2.09
CA LEU A 168 11.52 7.13 3.10
C LEU A 168 10.08 7.58 2.84
N PHE A 169 9.87 8.89 2.71
CA PHE A 169 8.54 9.46 2.54
C PHE A 169 7.88 8.99 1.24
N PHE A 170 8.63 9.02 0.14
CA PHE A 170 8.14 8.61 -1.17
C PHE A 170 7.71 7.14 -1.16
N VAL A 171 8.56 6.27 -0.65
CA VAL A 171 8.36 4.82 -0.72
C VAL A 171 7.26 4.38 0.20
N TRP A 172 7.23 4.94 1.40
CA TRP A 172 6.18 4.63 2.35
C TRP A 172 4.82 5.10 1.85
N GLY A 173 4.77 6.28 1.23
CA GLY A 173 3.59 6.78 0.53
C GLY A 173 3.15 5.83 -0.59
N MET A 174 4.07 5.47 -1.49
CA MET A 174 3.77 4.57 -2.62
C MET A 174 3.28 3.21 -2.17
N VAL A 175 3.92 2.58 -1.18
CA VAL A 175 3.51 1.28 -0.62
C VAL A 175 2.13 1.38 0.05
N SER A 176 1.86 2.45 0.80
CA SER A 176 0.56 2.65 1.44
C SER A 176 -0.55 2.81 0.40
N ILE A 177 -0.35 3.71 -0.57
CA ILE A 177 -1.31 3.97 -1.66
C ILE A 177 -1.61 2.70 -2.45
N THR A 178 -0.57 1.99 -2.88
CA THR A 178 -0.70 0.77 -3.68
C THR A 178 -1.44 -0.32 -2.87
N THR A 179 -1.09 -0.52 -1.60
CA THR A 179 -1.77 -1.49 -0.72
C THR A 179 -3.24 -1.13 -0.50
N CYS A 180 -3.55 0.15 -0.22
CA CYS A 180 -4.92 0.60 -0.03
C CYS A 180 -5.76 0.39 -1.30
N ARG A 181 -5.22 0.75 -2.47
CA ARG A 181 -5.87 0.53 -3.77
C ARG A 181 -6.11 -0.95 -4.06
N LEU A 182 -5.16 -1.82 -3.72
CA LEU A 182 -5.34 -3.26 -3.86
C LEU A 182 -6.46 -3.78 -2.96
N ILE A 183 -6.45 -3.42 -1.67
CA ILE A 183 -7.48 -3.85 -0.71
C ILE A 183 -8.86 -3.39 -1.18
N LEU A 184 -9.01 -2.12 -1.56
CA LEU A 184 -10.30 -1.61 -2.04
C LEU A 184 -10.77 -2.30 -3.32
N ARG A 185 -9.87 -2.63 -4.26
CA ARG A 185 -10.23 -3.43 -5.45
C ARG A 185 -10.68 -4.84 -5.08
N VAL A 186 -10.00 -5.49 -4.15
CA VAL A 186 -10.40 -6.82 -3.66
C VAL A 186 -11.77 -6.76 -2.99
N GLU A 187 -12.02 -5.73 -2.18
CA GLU A 187 -13.32 -5.50 -1.54
C GLU A 187 -14.44 -5.21 -2.52
N GLU A 188 -14.18 -4.41 -3.56
CA GLU A 188 -15.12 -4.14 -4.64
C GLU A 188 -15.51 -5.43 -5.37
N ILE A 189 -14.53 -6.28 -5.70
CA ILE A 189 -14.76 -7.59 -6.33
C ILE A 189 -15.57 -8.49 -5.39
N ARG A 190 -15.19 -8.57 -4.10
CA ARG A 190 -15.89 -9.37 -3.09
C ARG A 190 -17.35 -8.93 -2.95
N HIS A 191 -17.59 -7.63 -2.89
CA HIS A 191 -18.92 -7.06 -2.81
C HIS A 191 -19.76 -7.39 -4.06
N ASN A 192 -19.16 -7.27 -5.26
CA ASN A 192 -19.83 -7.62 -6.51
C ASN A 192 -20.13 -9.12 -6.59
N ALA A 193 -19.21 -9.99 -6.19
CA ALA A 193 -19.42 -11.44 -6.14
C ALA A 193 -20.58 -11.81 -5.19
N ASN A 194 -20.63 -11.18 -4.01
CA ASN A 194 -21.72 -11.37 -3.05
C ASN A 194 -23.08 -10.91 -3.60
N ARG A 195 -23.14 -9.79 -4.35
CA ARG A 195 -24.38 -9.39 -5.04
C ARG A 195 -24.83 -10.45 -6.03
N HIS A 196 -23.94 -10.94 -6.90
CA HIS A 196 -24.30 -11.96 -7.90
C HIS A 196 -24.76 -13.26 -7.25
N ALA A 197 -24.09 -13.71 -6.19
CA ALA A 197 -24.52 -14.88 -5.42
C ALA A 197 -25.93 -14.68 -4.85
N ARG A 198 -26.21 -13.49 -4.29
CA ARG A 198 -27.52 -13.15 -3.74
C ARG A 198 -28.62 -13.10 -4.82
N TYR A 199 -28.35 -12.47 -5.97
CA TYR A 199 -29.28 -12.47 -7.12
C TYR A 199 -29.60 -13.90 -7.58
N ARG A 200 -28.58 -14.75 -7.73
CA ARG A 200 -28.77 -16.15 -8.14
C ARG A 200 -29.61 -16.94 -7.13
N THR A 201 -29.45 -16.70 -5.83
CA THR A 201 -30.31 -17.34 -4.82
C THR A 201 -31.75 -16.87 -4.88
N TYR A 202 -32.01 -15.61 -5.23
CA TYR A 202 -33.37 -15.12 -5.42
C TYR A 202 -34.03 -15.78 -6.64
N GLU A 203 -33.35 -15.82 -7.79
CA GLU A 203 -33.87 -16.47 -9.00
C GLU A 203 -34.15 -17.97 -8.78
N LEU A 204 -33.26 -18.68 -8.09
CA LEU A 204 -33.47 -20.10 -7.74
C LEU A 204 -34.65 -20.30 -6.78
N GLY A 205 -34.85 -19.37 -5.84
CA GLY A 205 -36.00 -19.36 -4.96
C GLY A 205 -37.31 -19.17 -5.72
N GLU A 206 -37.33 -18.21 -6.64
CA GLU A 206 -38.48 -17.86 -7.47
C GLU A 206 -38.85 -19.01 -8.44
N TRP A 207 -37.86 -19.62 -9.09
CA TRP A 207 -38.05 -20.83 -9.90
C TRP A 207 -38.62 -21.99 -9.09
N ARG A 208 -38.12 -22.21 -7.86
CA ARG A 208 -38.62 -23.28 -6.99
C ARG A 208 -40.09 -23.02 -6.62
N SER A 209 -40.46 -21.78 -6.29
CA SER A 209 -41.85 -21.45 -5.97
C SER A 209 -42.80 -21.64 -7.16
N HIS A 210 -42.37 -21.26 -8.37
CA HIS A 210 -43.17 -21.43 -9.58
C HIS A 210 -43.43 -22.91 -9.90
N ASN A 211 -42.40 -23.77 -9.86
CA ASN A 211 -42.54 -25.19 -10.12
C ASN A 211 -43.40 -25.92 -9.07
N THR A 212 -43.35 -25.50 -7.80
CA THR A 212 -44.23 -26.09 -6.78
C THR A 212 -45.70 -25.72 -6.99
N ALA A 213 -45.98 -24.50 -7.47
CA ALA A 213 -47.35 -24.08 -7.75
C ALA A 213 -47.94 -24.82 -8.96
N SER A 214 -47.16 -25.03 -10.02
CA SER A 214 -47.61 -25.79 -11.20
C SER A 214 -47.89 -27.26 -10.89
N LEU A 215 -47.04 -27.90 -10.07
CA LEU A 215 -47.25 -29.28 -9.63
C LEU A 215 -48.51 -29.44 -8.76
N GLN A 216 -48.82 -28.45 -7.92
CA GLN A 216 -50.06 -28.47 -7.14
C GLN A 216 -51.31 -28.32 -8.02
N GLN A 217 -51.21 -27.57 -9.11
CA GLN A 217 -52.31 -27.39 -10.07
C GLN A 217 -52.56 -28.67 -10.89
N GLU A 218 -51.51 -29.40 -11.30
CA GLU A 218 -51.63 -30.71 -11.96
C GLU A 218 -52.22 -31.78 -11.04
N LEU A 219 -51.91 -31.77 -9.74
CA LEU A 219 -52.50 -32.73 -8.78
C LEU A 219 -53.99 -32.48 -8.52
N GLN A 220 -54.53 -31.33 -8.91
CA GLN A 220 -55.94 -30.97 -8.74
C GLN A 220 -56.78 -31.18 -10.01
N SER A 221 -56.16 -31.52 -11.14
CA SER A 221 -56.83 -31.84 -12.41
C SER A 221 -56.90 -33.34 -12.66
#